data_AF-A0A077KFN1-F1
#
_entry.id   AF-A0A077KFN1-F1
#
_cell.length_a   1.000
_cell.length_b   1.000
_cell.length_c   1.000
_cell.angle_alpha   90.00
_cell.angle_beta   90.00
_cell.angle_gamma   90.00
#
_symmetry.space_group_name_H-M   'P 1'
#
loop_
_entity.id
_entity.type
_entity.pdbx_description
1 polymer ?
#
loop_
_entity_poly.entity_id
_entity_poly.type
_entity_poly.pdbx_seq_one_letter_code
_entity_poly.pdbx_strand_id
1 'polypeptide(L)' 'MTQNFTEADWQQDADDFKIDITIDHSEDKPIVQTYMIKDGSTHQVIGGVEIIENAVRITSGRPYNGFVVIK' A
#
# COMPACT_ATOMS: atom_id res chain seq x y z
N MET A 1 -13.06 3.03 -2.75
CA MET A 1 -12.43 3.85 -1.69
C MET A 1 -10.97 4.20 -2.01
N THR A 2 -10.42 5.26 -1.39
CA THR A 2 -8.99 5.63 -1.48
C THR A 2 -8.43 5.76 -0.06
N GLN A 3 -7.35 5.04 0.25
CA GLN A 3 -6.66 5.08 1.54
C GLN A 3 -5.30 5.77 1.39
N ASN A 4 -5.07 6.83 2.15
CA ASN A 4 -3.75 7.46 2.21
C ASN A 4 -2.92 6.81 3.32
N PHE A 5 -1.60 6.77 3.13
CA PHE A 5 -0.66 6.30 4.13
C PHE A 5 0.61 7.15 4.10
N THR A 6 1.29 7.20 5.23
CA THR A 6 2.52 7.93 5.49
C THR A 6 3.63 6.97 5.85
N GLU A 7 4.87 7.45 5.91
CA GLU A 7 6.01 6.69 6.40
C GLU A 7 5.78 6.10 7.80
N ALA A 8 4.96 6.75 8.64
CA ALA A 8 4.64 6.30 9.99
C ALA A 8 3.67 5.11 10.04
N ASP A 9 2.93 4.84 8.96
CA ASP A 9 1.96 3.74 8.89
C ASP A 9 2.63 2.40 8.55
N TRP A 10 3.91 2.42 8.16
CA TRP A 10 4.68 1.22 7.85
C TRP A 10 5.15 0.51 9.11
N GLN A 11 5.07 -0.82 9.08
CA GLN A 11 5.61 -1.72 10.08
C GLN A 11 6.88 -2.37 9.52
N GLN A 12 7.98 -2.33 10.28
CA GLN A 12 9.21 -3.01 9.89
C GLN A 12 9.12 -4.50 10.24
N ASP A 13 9.46 -5.37 9.30
CA ASP A 13 9.47 -6.82 9.46
C ASP A 13 10.75 -7.42 8.88
N ALA A 14 11.59 -8.00 9.75
CA ALA A 14 12.89 -8.60 9.46
C ALA A 14 13.78 -7.80 8.47
N ASP A 15 13.54 -7.95 7.17
CA ASP A 15 14.32 -7.39 6.06
C ASP A 15 13.57 -6.30 5.25
N ASP A 16 12.27 -6.10 5.47
CA ASP A 16 11.41 -5.21 4.68
C ASP A 16 10.46 -4.36 5.56
N PHE A 17 9.74 -3.43 4.93
CA PHE A 17 8.63 -2.68 5.52
C PHE A 17 7.32 -3.16 4.90
N LYS A 18 6.27 -3.24 5.71
CA LYS A 18 4.91 -3.59 5.26
C LYS A 18 3.85 -2.66 5.84
N ILE A 19 2.75 -2.49 5.11
CA ILE A 19 1.53 -1.88 5.62
C ILE A 19 0.34 -2.73 5.21
N ASP A 20 -0.55 -3.00 6.17
CA ASP A 20 -1.79 -3.74 5.96
C ASP A 20 -2.97 -2.75 5.98
N ILE A 21 -3.69 -2.66 4.86
CA ILE A 21 -4.87 -1.79 4.70
C ILE A 21 -6.12 -2.66 4.67
N THR A 22 -6.93 -2.61 5.72
CA THR A 22 -8.20 -3.35 5.81
C THR A 22 -9.20 -2.87 4.75
N ILE A 23 -9.82 -3.82 4.05
CA ILE A 23 -10.91 -3.60 3.09
C ILE A 23 -12.22 -4.14 3.67
N ASP A 24 -13.30 -3.38 3.49
CA ASP A 24 -14.65 -3.87 3.76
C ASP A 24 -15.14 -4.71 2.57
N HIS A 25 -15.77 -5.85 2.85
CA HIS A 25 -16.21 -6.85 1.86
C HIS A 25 -17.56 -6.53 1.22
N SER A 26 -18.13 -5.37 1.53
CA SER A 26 -19.48 -5.00 1.11
C SER A 26 -19.61 -4.63 -0.38
N GLU A 27 -18.50 -4.42 -1.10
CA GLU A 27 -18.49 -4.07 -2.52
C GLU A 27 -17.43 -4.89 -3.30
N ASP A 28 -17.70 -5.20 -4.58
CA ASP A 28 -16.84 -5.97 -5.51
C ASP A 28 -15.35 -5.51 -5.47
N LYS A 29 -14.42 -6.47 -5.56
CA LYS A 29 -13.00 -6.38 -5.12
C LYS A 29 -12.02 -5.69 -6.13
N PRO A 30 -10.71 -5.59 -5.81
CA PRO A 30 -9.96 -4.35 -5.58
C PRO A 30 -9.06 -3.92 -6.77
N ILE A 31 -9.07 -2.65 -7.15
CA ILE A 31 -8.05 -2.07 -8.07
C ILE A 31 -6.95 -1.35 -7.29
N VAL A 32 -5.78 -1.96 -7.08
CA VAL A 32 -4.63 -1.36 -6.37
C VAL A 32 -3.74 -0.56 -7.33
N GLN A 33 -3.66 0.75 -7.12
CA GLN A 33 -2.73 1.63 -7.83
C GLN A 33 -1.91 2.43 -6.82
N THR A 34 -0.60 2.15 -6.77
CA THR A 34 0.36 2.73 -5.81
C THR A 34 1.21 3.80 -6.51
N TYR A 35 1.38 4.96 -5.89
CA TYR A 35 2.18 6.07 -6.42
C TYR A 35 3.13 6.63 -5.36
N MET A 36 4.37 7.00 -5.76
CA MET A 36 5.25 7.96 -5.07
C MET A 36 6.57 8.26 -5.83
N ILE A 37 7.29 9.39 -5.67
CA ILE A 37 7.65 10.19 -4.48
C ILE A 37 7.72 11.71 -4.82
N LYS A 38 7.77 12.50 -3.74
CA LYS A 38 7.90 13.96 -3.51
C LYS A 38 9.00 14.76 -4.26
N ASP A 39 9.73 14.18 -5.22
CA ASP A 39 10.69 14.92 -6.07
C ASP A 39 10.15 15.20 -7.49
N GLY A 40 8.91 14.78 -7.78
CA GLY A 40 8.29 14.89 -9.09
C GLY A 40 8.44 13.63 -9.97
N SER A 41 9.20 12.62 -9.53
CA SER A 41 9.32 11.33 -10.22
C SER A 41 8.32 10.29 -9.68
N THR A 42 7.61 9.66 -10.61
CA THR A 42 6.66 8.58 -10.31
C THR A 42 7.40 7.25 -10.41
N HIS A 43 7.63 6.61 -9.28
CA HIS A 43 8.03 5.21 -9.26
C HIS A 43 6.79 4.36 -8.97
N GLN A 44 6.53 3.36 -9.82
CA GLN A 44 5.79 2.20 -9.35
C GLN A 44 6.66 1.58 -8.27
N VAL A 45 6.16 1.56 -7.04
CA VAL A 45 6.76 0.73 -6.01
C VAL A 45 6.63 -0.69 -6.53
N ILE A 46 7.75 -1.31 -6.91
CA ILE A 46 7.85 -2.75 -7.08
C ILE A 46 7.83 -3.32 -5.66
N GLY A 47 6.68 -3.17 -5.03
CA GLY A 47 6.33 -3.72 -3.74
C GLY A 47 5.34 -4.82 -4.03
N GLY A 48 5.53 -5.98 -3.42
CA GLY A 48 4.54 -7.04 -3.49
C GLY A 48 3.23 -6.50 -2.92
N VAL A 49 2.20 -6.49 -3.76
CA VAL A 49 0.82 -6.27 -3.31
C VAL A 49 0.19 -7.64 -3.14
N GLU A 50 -0.22 -7.95 -1.91
CA GLU A 50 -0.90 -9.19 -1.59
C GLU A 50 -2.28 -8.89 -1.02
N ILE A 51 -3.30 -9.63 -1.46
CA ILE A 51 -4.64 -9.55 -0.89
C ILE A 51 -4.80 -10.74 0.07
N ILE A 52 -4.91 -10.45 1.36
CA ILE A 52 -5.04 -11.45 2.41
C ILE A 52 -6.39 -11.24 3.06
N GLU A 53 -7.33 -12.14 2.78
CA GLU A 53 -8.72 -12.09 3.28
C GLU A 53 -9.36 -10.72 3.05
N ASN A 54 -9.31 -9.87 4.07
CA ASN A 54 -9.93 -8.56 4.18
C ASN A 54 -8.89 -7.43 4.26
N ALA A 55 -7.68 -7.63 3.74
CA ALA A 55 -6.64 -6.61 3.73
C ALA A 55 -5.81 -6.62 2.45
N VAL A 56 -5.36 -5.43 2.05
CA VAL A 56 -4.31 -5.23 1.05
C VAL A 56 -3.00 -5.00 1.80
N ARG A 57 -2.03 -5.89 1.61
CA ARG A 57 -0.67 -5.75 2.10
C ARG A 57 0.22 -5.14 1.03
N ILE A 58 0.95 -4.09 1.38
CA ILE A 58 2.00 -3.51 0.55
C ILE A 58 3.33 -3.76 1.24
N THR A 59 4.33 -4.23 0.50
CA THR A 59 5.71 -4.43 0.98
C THR A 59 6.69 -3.50 0.27
N SER A 60 7.76 -3.08 0.95
CA SER A 60 8.84 -2.31 0.33
C SER A 60 10.11 -2.30 1.16
N GLY A 61 11.27 -2.12 0.52
CA GLY A 61 12.56 -2.04 1.23
C GLY A 61 12.81 -0.75 2.03
N ARG A 62 11.91 0.25 1.95
CA ARG A 62 11.91 1.46 2.81
C ARG A 62 10.48 2.02 2.93
N PRO A 63 10.15 2.76 4.00
CA PRO A 63 8.82 3.36 4.16
C PRO A 63 8.65 4.59 3.26
N TYR A 64 7.41 4.89 2.89
CA TYR A 64 7.09 6.04 2.04
C TYR A 64 5.63 6.56 2.22
N ASN A 65 5.34 7.81 1.81
CA ASN A 65 4.01 8.45 1.86
C ASN A 65 3.13 8.34 0.58
N GLY A 66 2.16 7.44 0.53
CA GLY A 66 1.38 7.20 -0.70
C GLY A 66 -0.12 7.15 -0.49
N PHE A 67 -0.79 6.60 -1.50
CA PHE A 67 -2.19 6.21 -1.41
C PHE A 67 -2.42 4.91 -2.18
N VAL A 68 -3.47 4.21 -1.78
CA VAL A 68 -4.04 3.06 -2.48
C VAL A 68 -5.46 3.39 -2.87
N VAL A 69 -5.78 3.26 -4.15
CA VAL A 69 -7.16 3.19 -4.61
C VAL A 69 -7.62 1.73 -4.46
N ILE A 70 -8.89 1.54 -4.10
CA ILE A 70 -9.56 0.23 -3.99
C ILE A 70 -10.91 0.46 -4.63
N LYS A 71 -11.13 -0.05 -5.84
CA LYS A 71 -12.44 -0.01 -6.50
C LYS A 71 -13.17 -1.31 -6.32
#